data_AF-A0A3S4RGB4-F1
#
_entry.id   AF-A0A3S4RGB4-F1
#
_cell.length_a   1.000
_cell.length_b   1.000
_cell.length_c   1.000
_cell.angle_alpha   90.00
_cell.angle_beta   90.00
_cell.angle_gamma   90.00
#
_symmetry.space_group_name_H-M   'P 1'
#
loop_
_entity.id
_entity.type
_entity.pdbx_description
1 polymer ?
#
loop_
_entity_poly.entity_id
_entity_poly.type
_entity_poly.pdbx_seq_one_letter_code
_entity_poly.pdbx_strand_id
1 'polypeptide(L)'
;MALANLGAMLPPWKSATLSPDSIQRRIFWVGNALAIGLLSATQFPEWRNLLFFVPAMTLWFAFVAFKWTNHIKINGRVYAMDASDRRPDRPPALAPDTDEQ
;
A
#
# COMPACT_ATOMS: atom_id res chain seq x y z
N MET A 1 -7.67 16.76 -12.34
CA MET A 1 -7.98 15.42 -12.88
C MET A 1 -7.15 14.31 -12.24
N ALA A 2 -5.82 14.36 -12.21
CA ALA A 2 -4.98 13.31 -11.61
C ALA A 2 -5.17 13.13 -10.09
N LEU A 3 -5.23 14.23 -9.32
CA LEU A 3 -5.47 14.20 -7.87
C LEU A 3 -6.86 13.65 -7.49
N ALA A 4 -7.88 13.93 -8.30
CA ALA A 4 -9.23 13.39 -8.10
C ALA A 4 -9.28 11.86 -8.36
N ASN A 5 -8.52 11.37 -9.34
CA ASN A 5 -8.39 9.93 -9.59
C ASN A 5 -7.61 9.21 -8.47
N LEU A 6 -6.56 9.85 -7.93
CA LEU A 6 -5.84 9.33 -6.77
C LEU A 6 -6.72 9.30 -5.51
N GLY A 7 -7.53 10.34 -5.29
CA GLY A 7 -8.50 10.39 -4.19
C GLY A 7 -9.66 9.39 -4.32
N ALA A 8 -10.07 9.05 -5.55
CA ALA A 8 -11.08 8.01 -5.79
C ALA A 8 -10.52 6.58 -5.63
N MET A 9 -9.25 6.36 -5.97
CA MET A 9 -8.54 5.08 -5.75
C MET A 9 -8.20 4.81 -4.28
N LEU A 10 -7.95 5.90 -3.54
CA LEU A 10 -7.54 5.90 -2.14
C LEU A 10 -8.60 6.64 -1.32
N PRO A 11 -9.75 6.04 -0.98
CA PRO A 11 -10.61 6.66 0.00
C PRO A 11 -9.82 6.75 1.32
N PRO A 12 -9.45 7.94 1.83
CA PRO A 12 -8.79 8.03 3.13
C PRO A 12 -9.78 7.81 4.29
N TRP A 13 -11.03 7.47 3.97
CA TRP A 13 -12.16 7.34 4.88
C TRP A 13 -12.65 5.88 4.93
N LYS A 14 -13.45 5.56 5.96
CA LYS A 14 -14.11 4.26 6.09
C LYS A 14 -14.91 3.92 4.82
N SER A 15 -14.80 2.69 4.34
CA SER A 15 -15.48 2.21 3.14
C SER A 15 -16.49 1.11 3.49
N ALA A 16 -17.62 1.09 2.78
CA ALA A 16 -18.62 0.03 2.87
C ALA A 16 -18.21 -1.24 2.10
N THR A 17 -17.29 -1.13 1.14
CA THR A 17 -16.89 -2.23 0.24
C THR A 17 -15.46 -2.70 0.46
N LEU A 18 -14.58 -1.84 0.98
CA LEU A 18 -13.18 -2.16 1.23
C LEU A 18 -12.90 -2.40 2.70
N SER A 19 -12.11 -3.44 3.00
CA SER A 19 -11.56 -3.65 4.33
C SER A 19 -10.62 -2.50 4.72
N PRO A 20 -10.58 -2.13 6.02
CA PRO A 20 -9.62 -1.15 6.51
C PRO A 20 -8.16 -1.50 6.16
N ASP A 21 -7.81 -2.79 6.21
CA ASP A 21 -6.46 -3.28 5.90
C ASP A 21 -6.11 -3.10 4.42
N SER A 22 -7.10 -3.24 3.52
CA SER A 22 -6.93 -2.97 2.09
C SER A 22 -6.67 -1.48 1.83
N ILE A 23 -7.37 -0.60 2.54
CA ILE A 23 -7.17 0.86 2.44
C ILE A 23 -5.76 1.23 2.94
N GLN A 24 -5.35 0.74 4.11
CA GLN A 24 -4.01 0.97 4.66
C GLN A 24 -2.93 0.48 3.70
N ARG A 25 -3.09 -0.72 3.12
CA ARG A 25 -2.18 -1.27 2.13
C ARG A 25 -2.02 -0.36 0.91
N ARG A 26 -3.11 0.16 0.37
CA ARG A 26 -3.06 1.07 -0.80
C ARG A 26 -2.39 2.40 -0.46
N ILE A 27 -2.73 3.00 0.68
CA ILE A 27 -2.13 4.27 1.14
C ILE A 27 -0.62 4.10 1.34
N PHE A 28 -0.19 2.99 1.95
CA PHE A 28 1.22 2.68 2.16
C PHE A 28 1.98 2.59 0.83
N TRP A 29 1.47 1.83 -0.14
CA TRP A 29 2.14 1.66 -1.43
C TRP A 29 2.15 2.92 -2.29
N VAL A 30 1.07 3.71 -2.28
CA VAL A 30 1.05 4.99 -2.99
C VAL A 30 1.97 6.00 -2.32
N GLY A 31 2.03 6.04 -0.99
CA GLY A 31 2.99 6.85 -0.25
C GLY A 31 4.43 6.50 -0.60
N ASN A 32 4.78 5.21 -0.65
CA ASN A 32 6.10 4.76 -1.09
C ASN A 32 6.40 5.15 -2.54
N ALA A 33 5.46 4.94 -3.46
CA ALA A 33 5.64 5.32 -4.86
C ALA A 33 5.88 6.84 -5.01
N LEU A 34 5.14 7.66 -4.26
CA LEU A 34 5.31 9.10 -4.23
C LEU A 34 6.66 9.50 -3.64
N ALA A 35 7.06 8.89 -2.52
CA ALA A 35 8.36 9.14 -1.88
C ALA A 35 9.52 8.78 -2.80
N ILE A 36 9.48 7.62 -3.47
CA ILE A 36 10.48 7.21 -4.45
C ILE A 36 10.52 8.21 -5.62
N GLY A 37 9.35 8.64 -6.13
CA GLY A 37 9.27 9.62 -7.22
C GLY A 37 9.89 10.97 -6.85
N LEU A 38 9.56 11.48 -5.66
CA LEU A 38 10.11 12.75 -5.16
C LEU A 38 11.62 12.66 -4.90
N LEU A 39 12.08 11.57 -4.27
CA LEU A 39 13.51 11.34 -4.06
C LEU A 39 14.26 11.21 -5.39
N SER A 40 13.66 10.55 -6.37
CA SER A 40 14.23 10.45 -7.72
C SER A 40 14.33 11.81 -8.41
N ALA A 41 13.35 12.70 -8.22
CA ALA A 41 13.39 14.05 -8.78
C ALA A 41 14.59 14.87 -8.25
N THR A 42 15.08 14.58 -7.03
CA THR A 42 16.29 15.24 -6.49
C THR A 42 17.60 14.83 -7.15
N GLN A 43 17.62 13.66 -7.80
CA GLN A 43 18.82 13.10 -8.43
C GLN A 43 18.95 13.50 -9.91
N PHE A 44 18.01 14.30 -10.43
CA PHE A 44 18.06 14.78 -11.80
C PHE A 44 19.20 15.80 -11.98
N PRO A 45 20.03 15.74 -13.05
CA PRO A 45 19.90 14.93 -14.27
C PRO A 45 20.70 13.61 -14.30
N GLU A 46 21.18 13.10 -13.16
CA GLU A 46 22.02 11.90 -13.10
C GLU A 46 21.19 10.61 -13.23
N TRP A 47 20.72 10.33 -14.45
CA TRP A 47 19.88 9.16 -14.78
C TRP A 47 20.52 7.82 -14.41
N ARG A 48 21.85 7.75 -14.42
CA ARG A 48 22.58 6.53 -14.07
C ARG A 48 22.41 6.18 -12.59
N ASN A 49 22.36 7.18 -11.72
CA ASN A 49 22.11 6.97 -10.29
C ASN A 49 20.66 6.51 -10.05
N LEU A 50 19.71 7.04 -10.82
CA LEU A 50 18.31 6.63 -10.75
C LEU A 50 18.08 5.16 -11.08
N LEU A 51 18.83 4.63 -12.06
CA LEU A 51 18.71 3.23 -12.48
C LEU A 51 18.98 2.25 -11.34
N PHE A 52 19.88 2.58 -10.41
CA PHE A 52 20.19 1.75 -9.24
C PHE A 52 19.37 2.14 -8.02
N PHE A 53 19.14 3.45 -7.83
CA PHE A 53 18.45 3.98 -6.67
C PHE A 53 16.99 3.52 -6.60
N VAL A 54 16.22 3.66 -7.68
CA VAL A 54 14.80 3.31 -7.72
C VAL A 54 14.54 1.83 -7.38
N PRO A 55 15.19 0.85 -8.04
CA PRO A 55 14.97 -0.56 -7.69
C PRO A 55 15.49 -0.90 -6.29
N ALA A 56 16.64 -0.36 -5.87
CA ALA A 56 17.14 -0.59 -4.52
C ALA A 56 16.15 -0.10 -3.46
N MET A 57 15.58 1.09 -3.64
CA MET A 57 14.60 1.64 -2.70
C MET A 57 13.27 0.91 -2.74
N THR A 58 12.82 0.50 -3.93
CA THR A 58 11.62 -0.35 -4.08
C THR A 58 11.77 -1.67 -3.34
N LEU A 59 12.91 -2.34 -3.49
CA LEU A 59 13.22 -3.59 -2.77
C LEU A 59 13.34 -3.36 -1.27
N TRP A 60 13.96 -2.26 -0.85
CA TRP A 60 14.06 -1.90 0.56
C TRP A 60 12.69 -1.70 1.21
N PHE A 61 11.81 -0.92 0.58
CA PHE A 61 10.44 -0.73 1.09
C PHE A 61 9.63 -2.02 1.05
N ALA A 62 9.81 -2.88 0.05
CA ALA A 62 9.19 -4.20 0.03
C ALA A 62 9.68 -5.09 1.17
N PHE A 63 10.98 -5.07 1.48
CA PHE A 63 11.56 -5.81 2.61
C PHE A 63 11.02 -5.30 3.95
N VAL A 64 10.98 -3.98 4.14
CA VAL A 64 10.40 -3.32 5.31
C VAL A 64 8.92 -3.71 5.47
N ALA A 65 8.17 -3.67 4.36
CA ALA A 65 6.77 -4.07 4.36
C ALA A 65 6.60 -5.55 4.72
N PHE A 66 7.45 -6.44 4.19
CA PHE A 66 7.44 -7.86 4.50
C PHE A 66 7.76 -8.15 5.96
N LYS A 67 8.71 -7.42 6.55
CA LYS A 67 9.22 -7.67 7.90
C LYS A 67 8.28 -7.17 9.00
N TRP A 68 7.63 -6.03 8.80
CA TRP A 68 6.92 -5.31 9.86
C TRP A 68 5.44 -5.03 9.56
N THR A 69 4.93 -5.43 8.40
CA THR A 69 3.55 -5.12 8.01
C THR A 69 2.87 -6.25 7.26
N ASN A 70 1.57 -6.10 7.06
CA ASN A 70 0.73 -6.96 6.24
C ASN A 70 0.43 -6.41 4.86
N HIS A 71 1.26 -5.50 4.35
CA HIS A 71 0.95 -4.80 3.12
C HIS A 71 1.27 -5.57 1.84
N ILE A 72 1.81 -6.79 1.92
CA ILE A 72 2.05 -7.63 0.74
C ILE A 72 0.94 -8.67 0.64
N LYS A 73 0.04 -8.52 -0.34
CA LYS A 73 -1.01 -9.49 -0.63
C LYS A 73 -0.97 -9.88 -2.11
N ILE A 74 -0.87 -11.18 -2.37
CA ILE A 74 -0.79 -11.75 -3.73
C ILE A 74 -1.80 -12.91 -3.81
N ASN A 75 -2.70 -12.90 -4.80
CA ASN A 75 -3.74 -13.92 -5.00
C ASN A 75 -4.58 -14.24 -3.74
N GLY A 76 -4.96 -13.21 -2.99
CA GLY A 76 -5.78 -13.38 -1.77
C GLY A 76 -4.99 -13.77 -0.52
N ARG A 77 -3.71 -14.12 -0.62
CA ARG A 77 -2.86 -14.48 0.52
C ARG A 77 -1.98 -13.31 0.95
N VAL A 78 -1.92 -13.05 2.26
CA VAL A 78 -1.03 -12.05 2.86
C VAL A 78 0.33 -12.70 3.14
N TYR A 79 1.39 -12.06 2.65
CA TYR A 79 2.77 -12.48 2.84
C TYR A 79 3.42 -11.53 3.84
N ALA A 80 3.71 -12.03 5.03
CA ALA A 80 4.44 -11.31 6.06
C ALA A 80 5.46 -12.24 6.72
N MET A 81 6.51 -11.69 7.30
CA MET A 81 7.54 -12.46 8.00
C MET A 81 6.97 -13.06 9.30
N ASP A 82 6.26 -12.27 10.09
CA ASP A 82 5.60 -12.73 11.30
C ASP A 82 4.29 -13.47 10.96
N ALA A 83 4.04 -14.58 11.67
CA ALA A 83 2.79 -15.34 11.57
C ALA A 83 1.61 -14.58 12.17
N SER A 84 1.86 -13.72 13.18
CA SER A 84 0.82 -12.88 13.81
C SER A 84 0.17 -11.93 12.81
N ASP A 85 0.94 -11.55 11.79
CA ASP A 85 0.61 -10.62 10.75
C ASP A 85 -0.24 -11.27 9.65
N ARG A 86 -0.01 -12.53 9.25
CA ARG A 86 -0.67 -13.21 8.11
C ARG A 86 -2.19 -13.46 8.23
N ARG A 87 -2.89 -12.75 9.12
CA ARG A 87 -4.33 -12.84 9.33
C ARG A 87 -5.11 -12.38 8.09
N PRO A 88 -6.29 -12.97 7.85
CA PRO A 88 -7.22 -12.46 6.85
C PRO A 88 -7.58 -10.99 7.12
N ASP A 89 -7.79 -10.22 6.04
CA ASP A 89 -8.19 -8.82 6.16
C ASP A 89 -9.54 -8.71 6.92
N ARG A 90 -9.68 -7.70 7.78
CA ARG A 90 -10.89 -7.45 8.58
C ARG A 90 -12.09 -7.12 7.69
N PRO A 91 -13.34 -7.41 8.13
CA PRO A 91 -14.53 -7.03 7.39
C PRO A 91 -14.64 -5.50 7.22
N PRO A 92 -15.33 -5.01 6.17
CA PRO A 92 -15.52 -3.58 5.95
C PRO A 92 -16.21 -2.90 7.13
N ALA A 93 -15.72 -1.72 7.53
CA ALA A 93 -16.17 -1.03 8.74
C ALA A 93 -17.58 -0.40 8.63
N LEU A 94 -18.14 -0.34 7.42
CA LEU A 94 -19.48 0.21 7.12
C LEU A 94 -20.34 -0.80 6.35
N ALA A 95 -20.00 -2.09 6.39
CA ALA A 95 -20.90 -3.10 5.83
C ALA A 95 -22.21 -3.11 6.65
N PRO A 96 -23.39 -3.21 6.00
CA PRO A 96 -24.65 -3.35 6.73
C PRO A 96 -24.60 -4.64 7.57
N ASP A 97 -25.00 -4.54 8.84
CA ASP A 97 -25.12 -5.70 9.71
C ASP A 97 -26.10 -6.67 9.06
N THR A 98 -25.65 -7.91 8.81
CA THR A 98 -26.45 -8.94 8.15
C THR A 98 -27.56 -9.47 9.07
N ASP A 99 -27.72 -8.90 10.26
CA ASP A 99 -28.64 -9.33 11.31
C ASP A 99 -30.03 -8.67 11.25
N GLU A 100 -30.33 -7.85 10.22
CA GLU A 100 -31.64 -7.21 10.02
C GLU A 100 -32.48 -7.81 8.84
N GLN A 101 -32.34 -9.11 8.54
CA GLN A 101 -33.24 -9.83 7.62
C GLN A 101 -33.99 -10.98 8.28
#